data_AF-A0A1D3PBN1-F1
#
_entry.id   AF-A0A1D3PBN1-F1
#
_cell.length_a   1.000
_cell.length_b   1.000
_cell.length_c   1.000
_cell.angle_alpha   90.00
_cell.angle_beta   90.00
_cell.angle_gamma   90.00
#
_symmetry.space_group_name_H-M   'P 1'
#
loop_
_entity.id
_entity.type
_entity.pdbx_description
1 polymer ?
#
loop_
_entity_poly.entity_id
_entity_poly.type
_entity_poly.pdbx_seq_one_letter_code
_entity_poly.pdbx_strand_id
1 'polypeptide(L)'
;MAGPHLHTYLHLHLCLYLLTWIAVIPVLLVASLNVSNSLKNEEKYKNLNIPNMEGKKLFFNEIKLNNRFKNNMKGFIQNVQNFHYIIENKIPNSLLYVQEDLINFHNSQFIGDIEVGTPSQKFKVVFDTGSSNFVVPSIKCVTGGCASHKKFDSDMSKTFAKHLKSNKESIYTYIQYGTGRSILEQGYDDVRLKGLKIKNQSIGLAIEESLHPFSELPFDGIVGLGFSDPDYSFQKKYTMPLIETIKKQNLLKRNIFSFYVPKKLDESGSITFGKANSKYAVEGKQIEWFPVVSIYFWEVNLLDIQLFDRELRICNNKKCRAAIDTGSSLLTGPSSLIQPLIEKLNLEKDCSNISSLPTISFILKNVDGKKVKLDFKPEDYILEEVDNEDNKSVQCVIGIMSLDVPAPRGPIFIFGNVFIRKYYTIFDIDHKLVGLIEANHNF
;
A
#
# COMPACT_ATOMS: atom_id res chain seq x y z
N MET A 1 -11.02 43.05 -21.08
CA MET A 1 -11.86 42.32 -22.05
C MET A 1 -11.03 41.22 -22.67
N ALA A 2 -11.19 39.98 -22.17
CA ALA A 2 -10.92 38.70 -22.82
C ALA A 2 -11.40 37.64 -21.80
N GLY A 3 -12.49 36.94 -22.12
CA GLY A 3 -13.21 36.03 -21.22
C GLY A 3 -12.67 34.59 -21.23
N PRO A 4 -13.17 33.73 -20.33
CA PRO A 4 -12.63 32.40 -20.11
C PRO A 4 -13.32 31.35 -21.00
N HIS A 5 -12.60 30.84 -21.99
CA HIS A 5 -12.96 29.62 -22.71
C HIS A 5 -11.80 28.63 -22.62
N LEU A 6 -11.73 27.89 -21.51
CA LEU A 6 -10.93 26.66 -21.43
C LEU A 6 -11.50 25.62 -20.44
N HIS A 7 -12.53 25.96 -19.65
CA HIS A 7 -13.13 25.03 -18.67
C HIS A 7 -14.24 24.14 -19.23
N THR A 8 -14.74 24.37 -20.45
CA THR A 8 -15.96 23.72 -20.94
C THR A 8 -15.75 22.37 -21.63
N TYR A 9 -14.50 21.95 -21.90
CA TYR A 9 -14.22 20.72 -22.65
C TYR A 9 -13.98 19.46 -21.79
N LEU A 10 -13.79 19.60 -20.47
CA LEU A 10 -13.62 18.46 -19.56
C LEU A 10 -14.96 17.95 -18.98
N HIS A 11 -16.02 18.76 -19.05
CA HIS A 11 -17.30 18.50 -18.37
C HIS A 11 -18.32 17.68 -19.17
N LEU A 12 -18.09 17.39 -20.46
CA LEU A 12 -19.09 16.71 -21.29
C LEU A 12 -18.99 15.16 -21.30
N HIS A 13 -17.89 14.58 -20.80
CA HIS A 13 -17.66 13.13 -20.94
C HIS A 13 -18.04 12.27 -19.72
N LEU A 14 -18.31 12.85 -18.54
CA LEU A 14 -18.84 12.08 -17.40
C LEU A 14 -20.37 11.91 -17.42
N CYS A 15 -21.13 12.82 -18.05
CA CYS A 15 -22.60 12.72 -18.11
C CYS A 15 -23.14 11.64 -19.06
N LEU A 16 -22.33 11.06 -19.95
CA LEU A 16 -22.81 10.03 -20.89
C LEU A 16 -22.82 8.61 -20.31
N TYR A 17 -22.40 8.41 -19.06
CA TYR A 17 -22.18 7.07 -18.49
C TYR A 17 -23.31 6.53 -17.60
N LEU A 18 -24.42 7.24 -17.42
CA LEU A 18 -25.55 6.79 -16.58
C LEU A 18 -26.86 6.49 -17.33
N LEU A 19 -26.92 6.61 -18.66
CA LEU A 19 -28.14 6.36 -19.43
C LEU A 19 -27.88 5.59 -20.73
N THR A 20 -27.48 4.31 -20.65
CA THR A 20 -27.81 3.23 -21.62
C THR A 20 -27.21 1.90 -21.12
N TRP A 21 -27.83 0.72 -21.04
CA TRP A 21 -29.11 0.16 -21.48
C TRP A 21 -29.42 -1.09 -20.63
N ILE A 22 -30.71 -1.32 -20.36
CA ILE A 22 -31.29 -2.59 -19.91
C ILE A 22 -31.53 -3.47 -21.15
N ALA A 23 -31.22 -4.77 -21.01
CA ALA A 23 -31.64 -5.92 -21.81
C ALA A 23 -31.27 -5.97 -23.30
N VAL A 24 -30.56 -7.04 -23.71
CA VAL A 24 -30.99 -8.05 -24.72
C VAL A 24 -29.95 -9.18 -24.75
N ILE A 25 -30.38 -10.41 -24.50
CA ILE A 25 -29.68 -11.66 -24.87
C ILE A 25 -29.94 -11.91 -26.37
N PRO A 26 -28.93 -12.32 -27.16
CA PRO A 26 -29.06 -13.60 -27.86
C PRO A 26 -27.76 -14.42 -27.91
N VAL A 27 -27.99 -15.73 -27.92
CA VAL A 27 -27.10 -16.82 -28.32
C VAL A 27 -26.45 -16.55 -29.68
N LEU A 28 -25.16 -16.89 -29.88
CA LEU A 28 -24.66 -17.54 -31.10
C LEU A 28 -23.24 -18.12 -30.92
N LEU A 29 -23.10 -19.35 -31.42
CA LEU A 29 -21.89 -20.17 -31.57
C LEU A 29 -20.94 -19.65 -32.67
N VAL A 30 -19.65 -19.92 -32.46
CA VAL A 30 -18.60 -20.31 -33.44
C VAL A 30 -18.30 -19.35 -34.61
N ALA A 31 -17.07 -18.82 -34.64
CA ALA A 31 -16.11 -19.05 -35.73
C ALA A 31 -14.70 -18.57 -35.32
N SER A 32 -13.78 -19.52 -35.21
CA SER A 32 -12.33 -19.33 -35.24
C SER A 32 -11.89 -18.76 -36.59
N LEU A 33 -11.03 -17.74 -36.59
CA LEU A 33 -10.27 -17.34 -37.78
C LEU A 33 -8.76 -17.35 -37.51
N ASN A 34 -8.10 -18.11 -38.38
CA ASN A 34 -6.69 -18.43 -38.45
C ASN A 34 -5.81 -17.19 -38.67
N VAL A 35 -4.69 -17.14 -37.94
CA VAL A 35 -3.45 -16.53 -38.46
C VAL A 35 -2.44 -17.66 -38.59
N SER A 36 -2.35 -18.22 -39.80
CA SER A 36 -1.28 -19.15 -40.18
C SER A 36 -0.14 -18.38 -40.84
N ASN A 37 1.05 -18.97 -40.74
CA ASN A 37 2.31 -18.65 -41.42
C ASN A 37 3.22 -17.59 -40.77
N SER A 38 3.81 -17.95 -39.61
CA SER A 38 5.25 -17.75 -39.40
C SER A 38 5.81 -18.66 -38.31
N LEU A 39 5.66 -19.99 -38.45
CA LEU A 39 6.45 -20.98 -37.70
C LEU A 39 6.61 -22.24 -38.56
N LYS A 40 7.51 -22.17 -39.54
CA LYS A 40 8.15 -23.36 -40.13
C LYS A 40 9.64 -23.19 -39.90
N ASN A 41 10.16 -23.88 -38.89
CA ASN A 41 11.50 -24.44 -38.81
C ASN A 41 11.62 -25.18 -37.46
N GLU A 42 10.92 -26.30 -37.35
CA GLU A 42 11.23 -27.34 -36.37
C GLU A 42 12.39 -28.18 -36.91
N GLU A 43 13.62 -27.92 -36.46
CA GLU A 43 14.71 -28.91 -36.43
C GLU A 43 15.92 -28.35 -35.67
N LYS A 44 15.78 -27.97 -34.37
CA LYS A 44 16.98 -27.78 -33.53
C LYS A 44 16.84 -27.87 -32.00
N TYR A 45 15.78 -28.45 -31.46
CA TYR A 45 15.68 -28.71 -30.01
C TYR A 45 15.27 -30.15 -29.70
N LYS A 46 15.90 -31.13 -30.36
CA LYS A 46 16.09 -32.48 -29.78
C LYS A 46 17.33 -32.43 -28.90
N ASN A 47 17.16 -32.04 -27.63
CA ASN A 47 17.99 -32.37 -26.46
C ASN A 47 17.73 -31.37 -25.34
N LEU A 48 16.56 -31.45 -24.71
CA LEU A 48 16.37 -30.95 -23.35
C LEU A 48 15.66 -32.06 -22.57
N ASN A 49 16.43 -32.74 -21.73
CA ASN A 49 15.94 -33.70 -20.75
C ASN A 49 14.90 -32.99 -19.86
N ILE A 50 13.64 -33.39 -19.96
CA ILE A 50 12.59 -33.02 -19.02
C ILE A 50 12.61 -34.06 -17.89
N PRO A 51 12.96 -33.70 -16.63
CA PRO A 51 12.76 -34.61 -15.51
C PRO A 51 11.26 -34.67 -15.22
N ASN A 52 10.73 -35.88 -15.32
CA ASN A 52 9.39 -36.23 -14.89
C ASN A 52 9.24 -35.92 -13.38
N MET A 53 8.37 -34.98 -13.01
CA MET A 53 8.06 -34.64 -11.62
C MET A 53 6.60 -34.96 -11.29
N GLU A 54 6.25 -36.23 -11.38
CA GLU A 54 5.16 -36.77 -10.57
C GLU A 54 5.64 -36.87 -9.11
N GLY A 55 4.88 -36.30 -8.17
CA GLY A 55 5.00 -36.65 -6.75
C GLY A 55 5.80 -35.72 -5.82
N LYS A 56 5.88 -34.41 -6.06
CA LYS A 56 6.32 -33.46 -5.01
C LYS A 56 5.13 -32.71 -4.41
N LYS A 57 4.76 -33.10 -3.18
CA LYS A 57 4.03 -32.25 -2.22
C LYS A 57 4.66 -30.86 -2.24
N LEU A 58 3.90 -29.86 -2.69
CA LEU A 58 4.21 -28.44 -2.49
C LEU A 58 4.33 -28.20 -0.98
N PHE A 59 5.57 -28.08 -0.51
CA PHE A 59 5.84 -27.61 0.84
C PHE A 59 5.40 -26.15 0.91
N PHE A 60 4.23 -25.91 1.50
CA PHE A 60 3.93 -24.60 2.06
C PHE A 60 5.05 -24.24 3.04
N ASN A 61 5.82 -23.21 2.72
CA ASN A 61 6.59 -22.50 3.73
C ASN A 61 5.61 -21.68 4.58
N GLU A 62 4.77 -22.37 5.37
CA GLU A 62 4.37 -21.77 6.64
C GLU A 62 5.67 -21.46 7.37
N ILE A 63 5.90 -20.19 7.70
CA ILE A 63 6.95 -19.83 8.65
C ILE A 63 6.59 -20.60 9.92
N LYS A 64 7.21 -21.76 10.13
CA LYS A 64 7.17 -22.45 11.42
C LYS A 64 7.86 -21.51 12.39
N LEU A 65 7.07 -20.74 13.13
CA LEU A 65 7.52 -19.88 14.24
C LEU A 65 8.39 -20.67 15.23
N ASN A 66 8.30 -22.00 15.22
CA ASN A 66 9.01 -22.96 16.08
C ASN A 66 10.55 -22.84 16.10
N ASN A 67 11.19 -22.11 15.17
CA ASN A 67 12.65 -21.92 15.17
C ASN A 67 13.12 -20.46 15.27
N ARG A 68 12.23 -19.44 15.27
CA ARG A 68 12.64 -18.02 15.39
C ARG A 68 12.67 -17.50 16.83
N PHE A 69 11.97 -18.17 17.76
CA PHE A 69 11.73 -17.67 19.13
C PHE A 69 12.28 -18.59 20.22
N LYS A 70 13.08 -19.60 19.86
CA LYS A 70 13.43 -20.71 20.77
C LYS A 70 14.32 -20.33 21.96
N ASN A 71 14.97 -19.16 21.96
CA ASN A 71 15.94 -18.85 23.01
C ASN A 71 15.56 -17.76 24.00
N ASN A 72 14.52 -16.92 23.79
CA ASN A 72 13.97 -16.09 24.88
C ASN A 72 12.68 -15.34 24.44
N MET A 73 11.56 -16.01 24.18
CA MET A 73 10.31 -15.30 23.85
C MET A 73 9.89 -14.31 24.95
N LYS A 74 10.17 -14.64 26.22
CA LYS A 74 9.92 -13.75 27.36
C LYS A 74 10.84 -12.52 27.35
N GLY A 75 12.12 -12.67 27.03
CA GLY A 75 13.09 -11.57 26.90
C GLY A 75 12.90 -10.73 25.64
N PHE A 76 12.40 -11.32 24.54
CA PHE A 76 11.96 -10.57 23.37
C PHE A 76 10.69 -9.77 23.67
N ILE A 77 9.67 -10.39 24.26
CA ILE A 77 8.46 -9.69 24.74
C ILE A 77 8.84 -8.60 25.75
N GLN A 78 9.78 -8.87 26.66
CA GLN A 78 10.28 -7.88 27.61
C GLN A 78 11.10 -6.77 26.93
N ASN A 79 11.85 -7.05 25.86
CA ASN A 79 12.54 -6.03 25.08
C ASN A 79 11.56 -5.19 24.25
N VAL A 80 10.55 -5.80 23.63
CA VAL A 80 9.44 -5.10 22.95
C VAL A 80 8.65 -4.27 23.96
N GLN A 81 8.40 -4.80 25.16
CA GLN A 81 7.75 -4.11 26.27
C GLN A 81 8.59 -2.97 26.84
N ASN A 82 9.91 -3.13 26.92
CA ASN A 82 10.83 -2.04 27.28
C ASN A 82 10.95 -1.00 26.16
N PHE A 83 10.72 -1.40 24.90
CA PHE A 83 10.49 -0.50 23.77
C PHE A 83 9.12 0.20 23.84
N HIS A 84 8.18 -0.17 24.72
CA HIS A 84 6.88 0.50 24.86
C HIS A 84 6.96 1.96 25.37
N TYR A 85 8.15 2.47 25.73
CA TYR A 85 8.35 3.90 26.04
C TYR A 85 8.58 4.78 24.77
N ILE A 86 8.24 4.32 23.56
CA ILE A 86 8.45 5.09 22.30
C ILE A 86 7.39 6.18 22.11
N ILE A 87 7.39 7.13 23.04
CA ILE A 87 6.82 8.47 22.97
C ILE A 87 7.83 9.33 23.74
N GLU A 88 8.84 9.87 23.05
CA GLU A 88 9.91 10.56 23.75
C GLU A 88 9.61 12.05 23.94
N ASN A 89 9.58 12.42 25.23
CA ASN A 89 9.67 13.77 25.77
C ASN A 89 10.95 14.50 25.30
N LYS A 90 10.80 15.82 25.12
CA LYS A 90 11.71 16.81 24.54
C LYS A 90 13.21 16.65 24.90
N ILE A 91 14.03 16.06 24.04
CA ILE A 91 15.48 16.33 23.97
C ILE A 91 15.93 16.34 22.49
N PRO A 92 16.60 17.40 22.00
CA PRO A 92 17.06 17.47 20.62
C PRO A 92 18.46 16.87 20.47
N ASN A 93 18.66 15.97 19.51
CA ASN A 93 19.98 15.73 18.96
C ASN A 93 19.95 15.41 17.46
N SER A 94 21.03 15.80 16.79
CA SER A 94 21.23 15.81 15.34
C SER A 94 20.90 14.46 14.65
N LEU A 95 19.91 14.49 13.73
CA LEU A 95 19.40 13.40 12.88
C LEU A 95 19.03 12.08 13.61
N LEU A 96 18.24 12.16 14.67
CA LEU A 96 17.64 10.99 15.34
C LEU A 96 16.50 10.33 14.53
N TYR A 97 15.82 11.10 13.69
CA TYR A 97 14.66 10.70 12.90
C TYR A 97 14.43 11.70 11.77
N VAL A 98 13.55 11.37 10.84
CA VAL A 98 13.07 12.27 9.79
C VAL A 98 11.55 12.24 9.75
N GLN A 99 10.92 13.40 9.71
CA GLN A 99 9.47 13.54 9.54
C GLN A 99 9.17 14.30 8.26
N GLU A 100 8.13 13.84 7.57
CA GLU A 100 7.53 14.52 6.43
C GLU A 100 6.04 14.70 6.68
N ASP A 101 5.55 15.91 6.40
CA ASP A 101 4.13 16.18 6.32
C ASP A 101 3.64 15.80 4.92
N LEU A 102 2.47 15.15 4.86
CA LEU A 102 1.92 14.57 3.64
C LEU A 102 0.69 15.37 3.20
N ILE A 103 0.66 15.72 1.91
CA ILE A 103 -0.50 16.32 1.28
C ILE A 103 -1.63 15.30 1.30
N ASN A 104 -2.74 15.66 1.93
CA ASN A 104 -3.96 14.87 1.94
C ASN A 104 -4.75 15.13 0.65
N PHE A 105 -4.75 14.16 -0.26
CA PHE A 105 -5.55 14.24 -1.48
C PHE A 105 -6.86 13.48 -1.29
N HIS A 106 -7.92 14.24 -0.97
CA HIS A 106 -9.29 13.75 -0.80
C HIS A 106 -9.46 12.57 0.17
N ASN A 107 -8.69 12.53 1.27
CA ASN A 107 -8.65 11.41 2.22
C ASN A 107 -8.33 10.04 1.59
N SER A 108 -7.81 10.04 0.37
CA SER A 108 -7.58 8.85 -0.44
C SER A 108 -6.08 8.56 -0.57
N GLN A 109 -5.30 9.58 -0.93
CA GLN A 109 -3.86 9.46 -1.16
C GLN A 109 -3.09 10.46 -0.30
N PHE A 110 -1.97 10.03 0.27
CA PHE A 110 -1.10 10.85 1.12
C PHE A 110 0.28 11.00 0.48
N ILE A 111 0.57 12.23 0.05
CA ILE A 111 1.65 12.49 -0.91
C ILE A 111 2.77 13.28 -0.23
N GLY A 112 3.98 12.73 -0.30
CA GLY A 112 5.21 13.40 0.15
C GLY A 112 6.11 13.79 -1.01
N ASP A 113 7.22 14.44 -0.68
CA ASP A 113 8.27 14.81 -1.62
C ASP A 113 9.51 13.93 -1.40
N ILE A 114 10.08 13.42 -2.49
CA ILE A 114 11.36 12.71 -2.48
C ILE A 114 12.30 13.28 -3.53
N GLU A 115 13.61 13.18 -3.31
CA GLU A 115 14.59 13.59 -4.31
C GLU A 115 15.43 12.42 -4.77
N VAL A 116 15.69 12.34 -6.08
CA VAL A 116 16.50 11.31 -6.73
C VAL A 116 17.62 11.97 -7.51
N GLY A 117 18.83 11.44 -7.40
CA GLY A 117 19.98 11.86 -8.21
C GLY A 117 20.86 12.94 -7.62
N THR A 118 21.96 13.24 -8.32
CA THR A 118 22.89 14.33 -7.99
C THR A 118 23.30 15.11 -9.25
N PRO A 119 22.84 16.37 -9.46
CA PRO A 119 21.95 17.15 -8.59
C PRO A 119 20.56 16.52 -8.41
N SER A 120 19.91 16.84 -7.29
CA SER A 120 18.60 16.30 -6.92
C SER A 120 17.50 16.68 -7.91
N GLN A 121 16.72 15.69 -8.33
CA GLN A 121 15.44 15.85 -9.03
C GLN A 121 14.30 15.47 -8.08
N LYS A 122 13.39 16.41 -7.80
CA LYS A 122 12.29 16.22 -6.82
C LYS A 122 11.08 15.52 -7.45
N PHE A 123 10.38 14.67 -6.72
CA PHE A 123 9.15 13.98 -7.17
C PHE A 123 8.11 13.98 -6.05
N LYS A 124 6.84 14.00 -6.43
CA LYS A 124 5.71 13.73 -5.54
C LYS A 124 5.45 12.25 -5.51
N VAL A 125 5.37 11.66 -4.33
CA VAL A 125 5.23 10.21 -4.17
C VAL A 125 4.25 9.82 -3.08
N VAL A 126 3.62 8.66 -3.27
CA VAL A 126 2.90 7.98 -2.19
C VAL A 126 3.86 7.01 -1.50
N PHE A 127 3.89 7.04 -0.17
CA PHE A 127 4.58 6.04 0.64
C PHE A 127 3.65 4.87 0.89
N ASP A 128 3.96 3.72 0.30
CA ASP A 128 3.02 2.61 0.13
C ASP A 128 3.53 1.35 0.85
N THR A 129 2.87 0.93 1.93
CA THR A 129 3.21 -0.32 2.63
C THR A 129 2.65 -1.58 1.96
N GLY A 130 1.77 -1.43 0.97
CA GLY A 130 1.24 -2.49 0.11
C GLY A 130 2.16 -2.91 -1.04
N SER A 131 3.22 -2.14 -1.33
CA SER A 131 4.23 -2.50 -2.33
C SER A 131 5.66 -2.28 -1.83
N SER A 132 6.65 -2.76 -2.60
CA SER A 132 8.06 -2.78 -2.18
C SER A 132 9.01 -2.12 -3.19
N ASN A 133 8.48 -1.67 -4.33
CA ASN A 133 9.26 -1.01 -5.38
C ASN A 133 9.29 0.49 -5.17
N PHE A 134 10.44 1.11 -5.39
CA PHE A 134 10.54 2.56 -5.58
C PHE A 134 10.37 2.83 -7.07
N VAL A 135 9.36 3.60 -7.47
CA VAL A 135 9.03 3.90 -8.86
C VAL A 135 8.98 5.40 -9.08
N VAL A 136 9.66 5.88 -10.12
CA VAL A 136 9.50 7.25 -10.66
C VAL A 136 9.41 7.20 -12.19
N PRO A 137 8.67 8.12 -12.83
CA PRO A 137 8.60 8.21 -14.29
C PRO A 137 9.97 8.47 -14.91
N SER A 138 10.26 7.83 -16.04
CA SER A 138 11.46 8.08 -16.84
C SER A 138 11.21 9.16 -17.88
N ILE A 139 12.24 9.92 -18.30
CA ILE A 139 12.17 10.73 -19.53
C ILE A 139 11.85 9.91 -20.79
N LYS A 140 12.03 8.58 -20.74
CA LYS A 140 11.64 7.65 -21.82
C LYS A 140 10.13 7.39 -21.87
N CYS A 141 9.38 7.68 -20.80
CA CYS A 141 7.93 7.62 -20.84
C CYS A 141 7.38 8.86 -21.56
N VAL A 142 7.03 8.66 -22.83
CA VAL A 142 6.52 9.71 -23.72
C VAL A 142 5.01 9.61 -23.97
N THR A 143 4.39 8.48 -23.62
CA THR A 143 2.95 8.21 -23.78
C THR A 143 2.38 7.52 -22.54
N GLY A 144 1.04 7.53 -22.41
CA GLY A 144 0.36 6.89 -21.28
C GLY A 144 0.33 7.76 -20.02
N GLY A 145 0.17 7.12 -18.87
CA GLY A 145 -0.07 7.78 -17.58
C GLY A 145 1.05 8.69 -17.11
N CYS A 146 2.30 8.24 -17.23
CA CYS A 146 3.49 8.99 -16.81
C CYS A 146 3.86 10.18 -17.71
N ALA A 147 3.17 10.37 -18.85
CA ALA A 147 3.54 11.40 -19.83
C ALA A 147 3.34 12.82 -19.27
N SER A 148 2.29 13.06 -18.49
CA SER A 148 1.98 14.36 -17.88
C SER A 148 2.76 14.64 -16.59
N HIS A 149 3.34 13.62 -15.98
CA HIS A 149 4.07 13.75 -14.71
C HIS A 149 5.50 14.22 -14.88
N LYS A 150 6.10 14.59 -13.74
CA LYS A 150 7.52 14.89 -13.68
C LYS A 150 8.34 13.62 -13.91
N LYS A 151 9.36 13.74 -14.75
CA LYS A 151 10.18 12.62 -15.21
C LYS A 151 11.62 12.74 -14.72
N PHE A 152 12.19 11.61 -14.38
CA PHE A 152 13.58 11.45 -14.00
C PHE A 152 14.47 11.34 -15.24
N ASP A 153 15.42 12.27 -15.33
CA ASP A 153 16.47 12.28 -16.33
C ASP A 153 17.72 11.63 -15.74
N SER A 154 18.03 10.41 -16.18
CA SER A 154 19.20 9.66 -15.70
C SER A 154 20.52 10.29 -16.11
N ASP A 155 20.57 11.00 -17.25
CA ASP A 155 21.80 11.56 -17.79
C ASP A 155 22.23 12.82 -17.03
N MET A 156 21.28 13.48 -16.37
CA MET A 156 21.52 14.63 -15.50
C MET A 156 22.03 14.25 -14.11
N SER A 157 22.01 12.96 -13.73
CA SER A 157 22.47 12.50 -12.42
C SER A 157 23.87 11.87 -12.46
N LYS A 158 24.82 12.49 -11.75
CA LYS A 158 26.20 11.99 -11.60
C LYS A 158 26.30 10.71 -10.76
N THR A 159 25.26 10.38 -10.00
CA THR A 159 25.21 9.22 -9.11
C THR A 159 24.35 8.09 -9.65
N PHE A 160 23.73 8.28 -10.83
CA PHE A 160 22.95 7.23 -11.48
C PHE A 160 23.84 6.08 -11.93
N ALA A 161 23.43 4.87 -11.61
CA ALA A 161 24.05 3.65 -12.07
C ALA A 161 22.98 2.73 -12.67
N LYS A 162 23.18 2.33 -13.92
CA LYS A 162 22.26 1.40 -14.60
C LYS A 162 22.31 -0.02 -14.01
N HIS A 163 23.46 -0.44 -13.47
CA HIS A 163 23.69 -1.81 -12.98
C HIS A 163 24.59 -1.84 -11.74
N LEU A 164 24.36 -2.79 -10.81
CA LEU A 164 25.16 -2.94 -9.59
C LEU A 164 26.53 -3.62 -9.78
N LYS A 165 26.75 -4.43 -10.83
CA LYS A 165 28.05 -5.05 -11.23
C LYS A 165 27.90 -6.02 -12.42
N SER A 166 28.93 -6.06 -13.28
CA SER A 166 29.29 -6.99 -14.38
C SER A 166 28.27 -7.43 -15.45
N ASN A 167 26.96 -7.37 -15.20
CA ASN A 167 25.93 -7.58 -16.21
C ASN A 167 25.60 -6.25 -16.89
N LYS A 168 25.70 -6.23 -18.22
CA LYS A 168 25.35 -5.07 -19.06
C LYS A 168 23.87 -5.08 -19.51
N GLU A 169 23.07 -6.02 -19.02
CA GLU A 169 21.68 -6.18 -19.45
C GLU A 169 20.73 -5.27 -18.66
N SER A 170 19.91 -4.49 -19.38
CA SER A 170 18.77 -3.78 -18.78
C SER A 170 17.81 -4.80 -18.16
N ILE A 171 17.33 -4.49 -16.96
CA ILE A 171 16.38 -5.31 -16.25
C ILE A 171 15.04 -4.60 -16.29
N TYR A 172 14.03 -5.30 -16.80
CA TYR A 172 12.67 -4.80 -16.88
C TYR A 172 11.77 -5.50 -15.87
N THR A 173 10.80 -4.79 -15.32
CA THR A 173 9.81 -5.35 -14.39
C THR A 173 8.42 -4.89 -14.81
N TYR A 174 7.54 -5.85 -15.04
CA TYR A 174 6.12 -5.60 -15.22
C TYR A 174 5.44 -5.58 -13.85
N ILE A 175 4.69 -4.52 -13.56
CA ILE A 175 3.86 -4.43 -12.36
C ILE A 175 2.41 -4.30 -12.77
N GLN A 176 1.57 -5.20 -12.26
CA GLN A 176 0.12 -5.10 -12.30
C GLN A 176 -0.36 -4.51 -10.97
N TYR A 177 -0.97 -3.33 -11.04
CA TYR A 177 -1.74 -2.74 -9.95
C TYR A 177 -3.22 -3.13 -10.11
N GLY A 178 -4.06 -2.78 -9.13
CA GLY A 178 -5.49 -3.12 -9.18
C GLY A 178 -6.18 -2.66 -10.47
N THR A 179 -6.01 -1.38 -10.85
CA THR A 179 -6.66 -0.77 -12.01
C THR A 179 -5.69 -0.30 -13.10
N GLY A 180 -4.38 -0.50 -12.91
CA GLY A 180 -3.35 -0.01 -13.83
C GLY A 180 -2.16 -0.96 -13.97
N ARG A 181 -1.26 -0.65 -14.89
CA ARG A 181 -0.01 -1.40 -15.12
C ARG A 181 1.15 -0.46 -15.38
N SER A 182 2.36 -0.91 -15.05
CA SER A 182 3.60 -0.20 -15.35
C SER A 182 4.69 -1.15 -15.84
N ILE A 183 5.54 -0.67 -16.74
CA ILE A 183 6.79 -1.32 -17.13
C ILE A 183 7.95 -0.46 -16.64
N LEU A 184 8.80 -1.06 -15.82
CA LEU A 184 9.93 -0.40 -15.17
C LEU A 184 11.24 -0.86 -15.79
N GLU A 185 12.11 0.08 -16.16
CA GLU A 185 13.54 -0.20 -16.34
C GLU A 185 14.25 0.03 -15.00
N GLN A 186 14.92 -0.98 -14.45
CA GLN A 186 15.57 -0.89 -13.15
C GLN A 186 16.90 -0.12 -13.25
N GLY A 187 17.17 0.72 -12.24
CA GLY A 187 18.41 1.45 -12.05
C GLY A 187 18.69 1.71 -10.57
N TYR A 188 19.74 2.48 -10.29
CA TYR A 188 20.15 2.83 -8.93
C TYR A 188 20.59 4.28 -8.88
N ASP A 189 20.26 4.97 -7.81
CA ASP A 189 20.75 6.33 -7.58
C ASP A 189 20.76 6.69 -6.07
N ASP A 190 21.38 7.81 -5.73
CA ASP A 190 21.24 8.43 -4.42
C ASP A 190 19.83 9.05 -4.29
N VAL A 191 19.18 8.79 -3.16
CA VAL A 191 17.87 9.31 -2.80
C VAL A 191 17.99 10.21 -1.57
N ARG A 192 17.20 11.28 -1.49
CA ARG A 192 17.09 12.14 -0.30
C ARG A 192 15.65 12.24 0.15
N LEU A 193 15.43 11.98 1.44
CA LEU A 193 14.14 12.13 2.12
C LEU A 193 14.31 13.11 3.28
N LYS A 194 13.84 14.36 3.12
CA LYS A 194 13.99 15.46 4.10
C LYS A 194 15.37 15.50 4.79
N GLY A 195 16.43 15.39 3.99
CA GLY A 195 17.83 15.40 4.46
C GLY A 195 18.45 14.04 4.75
N LEU A 196 17.66 12.97 4.90
CA LEU A 196 18.17 11.59 4.98
C LEU A 196 18.73 11.18 3.61
N LYS A 197 20.06 11.08 3.50
CA LYS A 197 20.73 10.66 2.27
C LYS A 197 20.87 9.13 2.23
N ILE A 198 20.17 8.51 1.29
CA ILE A 198 20.12 7.06 1.08
C ILE A 198 20.89 6.76 -0.20
N LYS A 199 22.07 6.14 -0.10
CA LYS A 199 22.94 5.96 -1.27
C LYS A 199 22.55 4.73 -2.09
N ASN A 200 22.74 4.76 -3.41
CA ASN A 200 22.64 3.57 -4.26
C ASN A 200 21.33 2.76 -4.02
N GLN A 201 20.22 3.47 -3.90
CA GLN A 201 18.87 2.91 -3.77
C GLN A 201 18.43 2.38 -5.14
N SER A 202 17.86 1.18 -5.18
CA SER A 202 17.21 0.66 -6.37
C SER A 202 15.97 1.50 -6.70
N ILE A 203 15.87 1.95 -7.95
CA ILE A 203 14.74 2.70 -8.48
C ILE A 203 14.26 2.02 -9.77
N GLY A 204 12.95 1.88 -9.91
CA GLY A 204 12.29 1.51 -11.15
C GLY A 204 11.92 2.76 -11.92
N LEU A 205 12.49 2.91 -13.12
CA LEU A 205 12.16 3.99 -14.03
C LEU A 205 10.97 3.56 -14.88
N ALA A 206 9.79 4.12 -14.63
CA ALA A 206 8.61 3.80 -15.41
C ALA A 206 8.78 4.32 -16.84
N ILE A 207 8.85 3.41 -17.80
CA ILE A 207 8.96 3.70 -19.24
C ILE A 207 7.61 3.61 -19.94
N GLU A 208 6.66 2.89 -19.34
CA GLU A 208 5.26 2.83 -19.74
C GLU A 208 4.36 2.75 -18.51
N GLU A 209 3.26 3.49 -18.52
CA GLU A 209 2.16 3.36 -17.57
C GLU A 209 0.82 3.42 -18.30
N SER A 210 -0.16 2.63 -17.86
CA SER A 210 -1.53 2.76 -18.37
C SER A 210 -2.08 4.17 -18.12
N LEU A 211 -2.99 4.66 -18.97
CA LEU A 211 -3.64 5.96 -18.75
C LEU A 211 -4.37 5.97 -17.41
N HIS A 212 -5.37 5.11 -17.24
CA HIS A 212 -6.00 4.92 -15.95
C HIS A 212 -5.15 3.98 -15.06
N PRO A 213 -4.95 4.28 -13.77
CA PRO A 213 -5.33 5.53 -13.08
C PRO A 213 -4.27 6.64 -13.20
N PHE A 214 -3.05 6.32 -13.66
CA PHE A 214 -1.88 7.19 -13.50
C PHE A 214 -2.03 8.61 -14.07
N SER A 215 -2.71 8.81 -15.21
CA SER A 215 -2.92 10.16 -15.77
C SER A 215 -3.80 11.07 -14.92
N GLU A 216 -4.58 10.50 -14.00
CA GLU A 216 -5.53 11.21 -13.13
C GLU A 216 -4.94 11.45 -11.72
N LEU A 217 -3.80 10.83 -11.40
CA LEU A 217 -3.21 10.90 -10.07
C LEU A 217 -2.30 12.13 -9.92
N PRO A 218 -2.38 12.83 -8.77
CA PRO A 218 -1.64 14.07 -8.52
C PRO A 218 -0.19 13.85 -8.04
N PHE A 219 0.29 12.61 -8.04
CA PHE A 219 1.64 12.24 -7.66
C PHE A 219 2.39 11.62 -8.85
N ASP A 220 3.71 11.75 -8.86
CA ASP A 220 4.56 11.27 -9.94
C ASP A 220 4.90 9.79 -9.78
N GLY A 221 5.11 9.30 -8.55
CA GLY A 221 5.62 7.95 -8.32
C GLY A 221 5.20 7.30 -7.00
N ILE A 222 5.73 6.11 -6.74
CA ILE A 222 5.39 5.30 -5.56
C ILE A 222 6.68 4.89 -4.85
N VAL A 223 6.72 5.02 -3.53
CA VAL A 223 7.81 4.54 -2.69
C VAL A 223 7.29 3.38 -1.86
N GLY A 224 7.56 2.16 -2.31
CA GLY A 224 7.22 0.94 -1.59
C GLY A 224 7.99 0.81 -0.26
N LEU A 225 7.23 0.61 0.81
CA LEU A 225 7.68 0.40 2.19
C LEU A 225 7.35 -1.02 2.68
N GLY A 226 6.99 -1.92 1.78
CA GLY A 226 6.84 -3.35 2.01
C GLY A 226 8.16 -4.11 2.03
N PHE A 227 8.07 -5.42 2.24
CA PHE A 227 9.22 -6.33 2.26
C PHE A 227 9.59 -6.80 0.85
N SER A 228 10.84 -7.22 0.65
CA SER A 228 11.23 -7.88 -0.59
C SER A 228 10.34 -9.11 -0.87
N ASP A 229 9.76 -9.21 -2.07
CA ASP A 229 8.86 -10.30 -2.45
C ASP A 229 9.55 -11.67 -2.22
N PRO A 230 8.97 -12.56 -1.40
CA PRO A 230 9.62 -13.79 -1.02
C PRO A 230 9.78 -14.77 -2.19
N ASP A 231 8.85 -14.76 -3.16
CA ASP A 231 8.76 -15.71 -4.26
C ASP A 231 9.61 -15.29 -5.46
N TYR A 232 9.81 -13.98 -5.66
CA TYR A 232 10.64 -13.46 -6.73
C TYR A 232 12.10 -13.34 -6.31
N SER A 233 12.80 -14.48 -6.31
CA SER A 233 14.26 -14.55 -6.07
C SER A 233 15.07 -13.63 -7.00
N PHE A 234 14.56 -13.38 -8.21
CA PHE A 234 15.14 -12.45 -9.17
C PHE A 234 15.07 -11.00 -8.68
N GLN A 235 13.95 -10.56 -8.11
CA GLN A 235 13.82 -9.22 -7.52
C GLN A 235 14.83 -9.02 -6.38
N LYS A 236 14.99 -10.00 -5.48
CA LYS A 236 16.00 -9.93 -4.39
C LYS A 236 17.44 -9.70 -4.87
N LYS A 237 17.75 -10.00 -6.13
CA LYS A 237 19.09 -9.79 -6.70
C LYS A 237 19.30 -8.36 -7.20
N TYR A 238 18.24 -7.66 -7.58
CA TYR A 238 18.33 -6.38 -8.32
C TYR A 238 17.47 -5.25 -7.75
N THR A 239 16.57 -5.54 -6.82
CA THR A 239 15.74 -4.55 -6.17
C THR A 239 15.86 -4.73 -4.67
N MET A 240 15.90 -3.61 -3.95
CA MET A 240 15.94 -3.57 -2.50
C MET A 240 14.98 -2.47 -2.05
N PRO A 241 13.96 -2.78 -1.24
CA PRO A 241 13.01 -1.79 -0.75
C PRO A 241 13.73 -0.67 0.02
N LEU A 242 13.17 0.55 0.00
CA LEU A 242 13.79 1.72 0.63
C LEU A 242 14.13 1.47 2.10
N ILE A 243 13.20 0.85 2.83
CA ILE A 243 13.34 0.53 4.25
C ILE A 243 14.49 -0.44 4.54
N GLU A 244 14.77 -1.38 3.63
CA GLU A 244 15.88 -2.32 3.76
C GLU A 244 17.22 -1.62 3.47
N THR A 245 17.24 -0.70 2.51
CA THR A 245 18.42 0.12 2.20
C THR A 245 18.79 1.04 3.36
N ILE A 246 17.81 1.73 3.95
CA ILE A 246 17.98 2.59 5.13
C ILE A 246 18.60 1.79 6.27
N LYS A 247 18.04 0.62 6.56
CA LYS A 247 18.52 -0.30 7.60
C LYS A 247 19.95 -0.79 7.30
N LYS A 248 20.22 -1.24 6.08
CA LYS A 248 21.54 -1.73 5.66
C LYS A 248 22.63 -0.68 5.78
N GLN A 249 22.28 0.59 5.55
CA GLN A 249 23.19 1.72 5.68
C GLN A 249 23.25 2.30 7.10
N ASN A 250 22.48 1.74 8.05
CA ASN A 250 22.41 2.18 9.44
C ASN A 250 22.13 3.69 9.58
N LEU A 251 21.18 4.20 8.79
CA LEU A 251 20.91 5.65 8.72
C LEU A 251 20.00 6.18 9.82
N LEU A 252 19.32 5.28 10.56
CA LEU A 252 18.40 5.63 11.63
C LEU A 252 18.81 4.92 12.91
N LYS A 253 18.57 5.56 14.07
CA LYS A 253 18.80 4.93 15.39
C LYS A 253 17.89 3.71 15.61
N ARG A 254 16.69 3.74 15.02
CA ARG A 254 15.69 2.67 15.09
C ARG A 254 15.14 2.45 13.68
N ASN A 255 15.04 1.21 13.22
CA ASN A 255 14.43 0.92 11.92
C ASN A 255 12.92 0.77 12.08
N ILE A 256 12.27 1.87 12.45
CA ILE A 256 10.82 1.97 12.50
C ILE A 256 10.37 3.13 11.61
N PHE A 257 9.13 3.08 11.14
CA PHE A 257 8.45 4.27 10.64
C PHE A 257 7.02 4.30 11.17
N SER A 258 6.40 5.48 11.19
CA SER A 258 5.04 5.65 11.68
C SER A 258 4.25 6.55 10.74
N PHE A 259 2.94 6.33 10.68
CA PHE A 259 2.06 6.94 9.71
C PHE A 259 0.78 7.45 10.36
N TYR A 260 0.52 8.75 10.19
CA TYR A 260 -0.65 9.45 10.71
C TYR A 260 -1.51 9.94 9.55
N VAL A 261 -2.80 9.60 9.62
CA VAL A 261 -3.84 10.07 8.72
C VAL A 261 -4.74 11.05 9.49
N PRO A 262 -4.95 12.28 9.01
CA PRO A 262 -5.78 13.27 9.68
C PRO A 262 -7.27 12.97 9.50
N LYS A 263 -8.10 13.61 10.31
CA LYS A 263 -9.57 13.49 10.19
C LYS A 263 -10.13 14.45 9.16
N LYS A 264 -9.57 15.67 9.04
CA LYS A 264 -10.05 16.70 8.12
C LYS A 264 -9.29 16.70 6.80
N LEU A 265 -9.98 17.11 5.73
CA LEU A 265 -9.45 17.16 4.36
C LEU A 265 -8.34 18.19 4.17
N ASP A 266 -8.40 19.32 4.89
CA ASP A 266 -7.45 20.42 4.83
C ASP A 266 -6.20 20.20 5.70
N GLU A 267 -6.23 19.19 6.57
CA GLU A 267 -5.11 18.83 7.42
C GLU A 267 -4.12 17.90 6.68
N SER A 268 -2.83 18.05 6.99
CA SER A 268 -1.78 17.20 6.44
C SER A 268 -1.66 15.90 7.23
N GLY A 269 -1.40 14.79 6.51
CA GLY A 269 -0.91 13.56 7.12
C GLY A 269 0.54 13.67 7.53
N SER A 270 1.10 12.61 8.08
CA SER A 270 2.54 12.58 8.37
C SER A 270 3.12 11.18 8.32
N ILE A 271 4.34 11.07 7.80
CA ILE A 271 5.19 9.90 7.93
C ILE A 271 6.46 10.28 8.69
N THR A 272 6.84 9.46 9.68
CA THR A 272 8.06 9.66 10.47
C THR A 272 8.92 8.40 10.43
N PHE A 273 10.16 8.52 9.96
CA PHE A 273 11.17 7.46 9.97
C PHE A 273 12.09 7.61 11.19
N GLY A 274 12.30 6.54 11.94
CA GLY A 274 13.18 6.46 13.10
C GLY A 274 12.49 6.72 14.45
N LYS A 275 11.23 7.17 14.44
CA LYS A 275 10.46 7.50 15.66
C LYS A 275 8.96 7.37 15.41
N ALA A 276 8.19 7.20 16.49
CA ALA A 276 6.76 7.50 16.54
C ALA A 276 6.54 8.80 17.32
N ASN A 277 5.83 9.76 16.71
CA ASN A 277 5.52 11.03 17.33
C ASN A 277 4.31 10.91 18.27
N SER A 278 4.48 11.32 19.53
CA SER A 278 3.48 11.17 20.58
C SER A 278 2.27 12.08 20.43
N LYS A 279 2.41 13.20 19.72
CA LYS A 279 1.29 14.12 19.48
C LYS A 279 0.13 13.45 18.75
N TYR A 280 0.42 12.42 17.95
CA TYR A 280 -0.55 11.65 17.17
C TYR A 280 -1.18 10.50 17.94
N ALA A 281 -0.80 10.26 19.20
CA ALA A 281 -1.36 9.22 20.05
C ALA A 281 -2.24 9.84 21.14
N VAL A 282 -3.42 9.26 21.39
CA VAL A 282 -4.27 9.68 22.51
C VAL A 282 -3.56 9.44 23.83
N GLU A 283 -3.51 10.48 24.68
CA GLU A 283 -2.87 10.40 25.98
C GLU A 283 -3.48 9.30 26.86
N GLY A 284 -2.64 8.56 27.56
CA GLY A 284 -3.04 7.45 28.44
C GLY A 284 -3.37 6.14 27.72
N LYS A 285 -3.42 6.12 26.39
CA LYS A 285 -3.54 4.87 25.61
C LYS A 285 -2.18 4.20 25.45
N GLN A 286 -2.20 2.87 25.30
CA GLN A 286 -1.02 2.05 25.05
C GLN A 286 -1.01 1.55 23.61
N ILE A 287 0.19 1.34 23.08
CA ILE A 287 0.37 0.75 21.76
C ILE A 287 0.13 -0.75 21.87
N GLU A 288 -0.78 -1.28 21.07
CA GLU A 288 -0.97 -2.72 20.89
C GLU A 288 -0.10 -3.21 19.73
N TRP A 289 0.77 -4.18 20.00
CA TRP A 289 1.71 -4.71 19.01
C TRP A 289 1.24 -6.04 18.43
N PHE A 290 1.29 -6.14 17.11
CA PHE A 290 0.85 -7.29 16.34
C PHE A 290 2.04 -7.86 15.55
N PRO A 291 2.28 -9.18 15.62
CA PRO A 291 3.34 -9.80 14.84
C PRO A 291 2.96 -9.84 13.36
N VAL A 292 3.91 -9.50 12.49
CA VAL A 292 3.76 -9.71 11.05
C VAL A 292 3.80 -11.22 10.77
N VAL A 293 2.68 -11.79 10.33
CA VAL A 293 2.53 -13.24 10.14
C VAL A 293 2.96 -13.75 8.77
N SER A 294 3.14 -12.84 7.82
CA SER A 294 3.56 -13.10 6.44
C SER A 294 4.28 -11.86 5.93
N ILE A 295 5.32 -12.04 5.13
CA ILE A 295 6.14 -10.94 4.59
C ILE A 295 5.82 -10.62 3.13
N TYR A 296 4.68 -11.08 2.59
CA TYR A 296 4.19 -10.53 1.32
C TYR A 296 3.75 -9.07 1.49
N PHE A 297 3.15 -8.76 2.65
CA PHE A 297 2.80 -7.40 3.07
C PHE A 297 3.06 -7.23 4.58
N TRP A 298 2.69 -6.09 5.15
CA TRP A 298 2.59 -5.90 6.61
C TRP A 298 1.34 -6.59 7.17
N GLU A 299 1.33 -7.93 7.14
CA GLU A 299 0.17 -8.74 7.46
C GLU A 299 0.06 -9.05 8.96
N VAL A 300 -1.07 -8.70 9.58
CA VAL A 300 -1.42 -9.06 10.96
C VAL A 300 -2.47 -10.17 11.00
N ASN A 301 -2.54 -10.89 12.12
CA ASN A 301 -3.47 -12.00 12.30
C ASN A 301 -4.87 -11.50 12.67
N LEU A 302 -5.80 -11.57 11.71
CA LEU A 302 -7.21 -11.28 11.90
C LEU A 302 -7.94 -12.56 12.33
N LEU A 303 -8.60 -12.52 13.48
CA LEU A 303 -9.30 -13.66 14.07
C LEU A 303 -10.80 -13.65 13.78
N ASP A 304 -11.43 -12.48 13.77
CA ASP A 304 -12.84 -12.33 13.42
C ASP A 304 -13.22 -10.87 13.16
N ILE A 305 -14.40 -10.67 12.57
CA ILE A 305 -15.11 -9.39 12.54
C ILE A 305 -16.41 -9.55 13.33
N GLN A 306 -16.73 -8.55 14.15
CA GLN A 306 -17.98 -8.49 14.90
C GLN A 306 -18.88 -7.37 14.37
N LEU A 307 -20.18 -7.64 14.31
CA LEU A 307 -21.22 -6.67 14.02
C LEU A 307 -22.25 -6.71 15.15
N PHE A 308 -22.57 -5.57 15.77
CA PHE A 308 -23.41 -5.52 16.98
C PHE A 308 -22.90 -6.43 18.11
N ASP A 309 -21.57 -6.48 18.32
CA ASP A 309 -20.90 -7.38 19.28
C ASP A 309 -21.15 -8.88 19.04
N ARG A 310 -21.66 -9.27 17.86
CA ARG A 310 -21.83 -10.66 17.47
C ARG A 310 -20.71 -11.07 16.52
N GLU A 311 -20.01 -12.13 16.89
CA GLU A 311 -19.02 -12.80 16.04
C GLU A 311 -19.66 -13.23 14.71
N LEU A 312 -19.09 -12.74 13.61
CA LEU A 312 -19.48 -13.19 12.27
C LEU A 312 -18.83 -14.54 11.93
N ARG A 313 -17.85 -14.99 12.73
CA ARG A 313 -17.17 -16.29 12.59
C ARG A 313 -16.54 -16.48 11.22
N ILE A 314 -16.13 -15.38 10.60
CA ILE A 314 -15.69 -15.33 9.20
C ILE A 314 -14.37 -16.09 8.96
N CYS A 315 -13.62 -16.35 10.02
CA CYS A 315 -12.30 -16.97 9.99
C CYS A 315 -12.26 -18.32 10.72
N ASN A 316 -13.39 -18.88 11.17
CA ASN A 316 -13.39 -20.09 12.02
C ASN A 316 -12.75 -21.32 11.35
N ASN A 317 -12.80 -21.40 10.02
CA ASN A 317 -12.28 -22.53 9.25
C ASN A 317 -11.11 -22.15 8.32
N LYS A 318 -10.63 -20.88 8.37
CA LYS A 318 -9.60 -20.35 7.48
C LYS A 318 -8.72 -19.35 8.21
N LYS A 319 -7.42 -19.37 7.95
CA LYS A 319 -6.50 -18.33 8.47
C LYS A 319 -6.80 -17.01 7.74
N CYS A 320 -7.48 -16.08 8.41
CA CYS A 320 -7.60 -14.72 7.92
C CYS A 320 -6.37 -13.90 8.29
N ARG A 321 -6.08 -12.92 7.45
CA ARG A 321 -4.96 -11.99 7.61
C ARG A 321 -5.42 -10.64 7.11
N ALA A 322 -4.89 -9.58 7.70
CA ALA A 322 -5.11 -8.21 7.25
C ALA A 322 -3.77 -7.56 6.93
N ALA A 323 -3.58 -7.05 5.72
CA ALA A 323 -2.46 -6.21 5.36
C ALA A 323 -2.75 -4.77 5.82
N ILE A 324 -1.82 -4.15 6.54
CA ILE A 324 -1.93 -2.72 6.89
C ILE A 324 -1.26 -1.90 5.80
N ASP A 325 -2.05 -1.13 5.06
CA ASP A 325 -1.67 -0.60 3.75
C ASP A 325 -1.91 0.92 3.65
N THR A 326 -0.83 1.70 3.64
CA THR A 326 -0.89 3.17 3.47
C THR A 326 -1.18 3.61 2.03
N GLY A 327 -0.97 2.72 1.05
CA GLY A 327 -1.27 2.98 -0.37
C GLY A 327 -2.73 2.74 -0.74
N SER A 328 -3.49 2.05 0.12
CA SER A 328 -4.92 1.81 -0.06
C SER A 328 -5.77 2.81 0.70
N SER A 329 -6.78 3.38 0.06
CA SER A 329 -7.69 4.35 0.69
C SER A 329 -8.66 3.67 1.65
N LEU A 330 -9.37 2.65 1.17
CA LEU A 330 -10.50 2.02 1.86
C LEU A 330 -10.10 0.77 2.65
N LEU A 331 -10.98 0.33 3.54
CA LEU A 331 -10.91 -1.01 4.08
C LEU A 331 -11.49 -2.00 3.07
N THR A 332 -10.78 -3.10 2.79
CA THR A 332 -11.25 -4.11 1.85
C THR A 332 -11.16 -5.52 2.42
N GLY A 333 -11.93 -6.43 1.83
CA GLY A 333 -11.86 -7.85 2.14
C GLY A 333 -12.64 -8.69 1.13
N PRO A 334 -12.58 -10.04 1.27
CA PRO A 334 -13.20 -10.94 0.32
C PRO A 334 -14.69 -10.65 0.14
N SER A 335 -15.17 -10.65 -1.10
CA SER A 335 -16.55 -10.25 -1.44
C SER A 335 -17.58 -11.08 -0.70
N SER A 336 -17.36 -12.39 -0.60
CA SER A 336 -18.20 -13.33 0.15
C SER A 336 -18.39 -13.01 1.64
N LEU A 337 -17.51 -12.19 2.23
CA LEU A 337 -17.57 -11.79 3.64
C LEU A 337 -18.02 -10.34 3.80
N ILE A 338 -17.54 -9.44 2.93
CA ILE A 338 -17.78 -8.00 3.02
C ILE A 338 -19.13 -7.58 2.41
N GLN A 339 -19.60 -8.19 1.31
CA GLN A 339 -20.88 -7.80 0.72
C GLN A 339 -22.06 -7.99 1.68
N PRO A 340 -22.22 -9.14 2.39
CA PRO A 340 -23.31 -9.30 3.36
C PRO A 340 -23.17 -8.37 4.58
N LEU A 341 -21.96 -7.91 4.89
CA LEU A 341 -21.73 -6.91 5.92
C LEU A 341 -22.25 -5.55 5.45
N ILE A 342 -21.87 -5.11 4.24
CA ILE A 342 -22.29 -3.84 3.64
C ILE A 342 -23.80 -3.80 3.42
N GLU A 343 -24.42 -4.88 2.93
CA GLU A 343 -25.88 -4.95 2.71
C GLU A 343 -26.68 -4.79 4.02
N LYS A 344 -26.10 -5.17 5.16
CA LYS A 344 -26.70 -4.95 6.49
C LYS A 344 -26.52 -3.51 6.99
N LEU A 345 -25.56 -2.77 6.44
CA LEU A 345 -25.38 -1.35 6.70
C LEU A 345 -26.36 -0.59 5.80
N ASN A 346 -27.56 -0.31 6.31
CA ASN A 346 -28.56 0.50 5.62
C ASN A 346 -28.18 1.99 5.70
N LEU A 347 -27.04 2.40 5.14
CA LEU A 347 -26.60 3.81 5.13
C LEU A 347 -27.50 4.63 4.19
N GLU A 348 -28.09 5.71 4.72
CA GLU A 348 -28.77 6.71 3.90
C GLU A 348 -27.76 7.66 3.26
N LYS A 349 -27.96 7.99 1.97
CA LYS A 349 -27.04 8.83 1.20
C LYS A 349 -26.87 10.23 1.78
N ASP A 350 -27.90 10.76 2.45
CA ASP A 350 -27.93 12.09 3.04
C ASP A 350 -27.29 12.16 4.43
N CYS A 351 -26.62 11.08 4.86
CA CYS A 351 -25.95 10.98 6.16
C CYS A 351 -26.89 11.02 7.38
N SER A 352 -28.22 11.02 7.19
CA SER A 352 -29.20 11.24 8.26
C SER A 352 -29.18 10.19 9.35
N ASN A 353 -28.73 8.97 9.04
CA ASN A 353 -28.80 7.82 9.92
C ASN A 353 -27.45 7.30 10.43
N ILE A 354 -26.34 8.04 10.25
CA ILE A 354 -24.99 7.62 10.69
C ILE A 354 -24.99 7.16 12.15
N SER A 355 -25.61 7.94 13.04
CA SER A 355 -25.62 7.65 14.48
C SER A 355 -26.36 6.37 14.85
N SER A 356 -27.17 5.81 13.94
CA SER A 356 -27.90 4.56 14.14
C SER A 356 -27.14 3.32 13.64
N LEU A 357 -26.07 3.52 12.87
CA LEU A 357 -25.30 2.43 12.31
C LEU A 357 -24.50 1.68 13.39
N PRO A 358 -24.23 0.37 13.20
CA PRO A 358 -23.53 -0.43 14.20
C PRO A 358 -22.07 -0.01 14.38
N THR A 359 -21.51 -0.32 15.55
CA THR A 359 -20.06 -0.48 15.67
C THR A 359 -19.64 -1.78 15.01
N ILE A 360 -18.59 -1.70 14.20
CA ILE A 360 -17.89 -2.86 13.61
C ILE A 360 -16.62 -3.07 14.42
N SER A 361 -16.30 -4.31 14.79
CA SER A 361 -15.08 -4.57 15.56
C SER A 361 -14.21 -5.62 14.89
N PHE A 362 -12.91 -5.33 14.82
CA PHE A 362 -11.90 -6.25 14.29
C PHE A 362 -11.19 -6.92 15.45
N ILE A 363 -11.17 -8.26 15.47
CA ILE A 363 -10.51 -9.03 16.50
C ILE A 363 -9.15 -9.48 15.98
N LEU A 364 -8.08 -8.90 16.50
CA LEU A 364 -6.71 -9.22 16.10
C LEU A 364 -5.98 -10.03 17.19
N LYS A 365 -4.93 -10.76 16.81
CA LYS A 365 -4.05 -11.46 17.76
C LYS A 365 -2.75 -10.68 17.98
N ASN A 366 -2.53 -10.18 19.18
CA ASN A 366 -1.32 -9.42 19.52
C ASN A 366 -0.10 -10.32 19.80
N VAL A 367 1.07 -9.71 20.09
CA VAL A 367 2.33 -10.42 20.37
C VAL A 367 2.29 -11.33 21.60
N ASP A 368 1.45 -11.01 22.60
CA ASP A 368 1.21 -11.86 23.78
C ASP A 368 0.28 -13.04 23.47
N GLY A 369 -0.22 -13.12 22.24
CA GLY A 369 -1.19 -14.12 21.81
C GLY A 369 -2.63 -13.86 22.28
N LYS A 370 -2.91 -12.67 22.83
CA LYS A 370 -4.24 -12.26 23.30
C LYS A 370 -5.09 -11.77 22.12
N LYS A 371 -6.40 -11.93 22.26
CA LYS A 371 -7.39 -11.30 21.37
C LYS A 371 -7.51 -9.83 21.76
N VAL A 372 -7.27 -8.94 20.82
CA VAL A 372 -7.48 -7.49 20.96
C VAL A 372 -8.65 -7.10 20.09
N LYS A 373 -9.64 -6.43 20.69
CA LYS A 373 -10.81 -5.90 20.00
C LYS A 373 -10.54 -4.45 19.61
N LEU A 374 -10.61 -4.15 18.32
CA LEU A 374 -10.48 -2.81 17.77
C LEU A 374 -11.84 -2.36 17.24
N ASP A 375 -12.47 -1.42 17.95
CA ASP A 375 -13.79 -0.91 17.60
C ASP A 375 -13.70 0.20 16.55
N PHE A 376 -14.62 0.16 15.58
CA PHE A 376 -14.88 1.14 14.54
C PHE A 376 -16.32 1.61 14.67
N LYS A 377 -16.49 2.85 15.14
CA LYS A 377 -17.80 3.49 15.22
C LYS A 377 -18.22 3.99 13.83
N PRO A 378 -19.51 4.33 13.61
CA PRO A 378 -19.99 4.85 12.33
C PRO A 378 -19.13 5.98 11.76
N GLU A 379 -18.70 6.93 12.58
CA GLU A 379 -17.82 8.02 12.17
C GLU A 379 -16.41 7.60 11.70
N ASP A 380 -15.99 6.37 12.01
CA ASP A 380 -14.67 5.86 11.64
C ASP A 380 -14.69 5.23 10.23
N TYR A 381 -15.81 4.58 9.84
CA TYR A 381 -15.95 3.85 8.58
C TYR A 381 -16.90 4.47 7.55
N ILE A 382 -17.60 5.55 7.89
CA ILE A 382 -18.36 6.36 6.93
C ILE A 382 -17.49 7.50 6.41
N LEU A 383 -17.58 7.77 5.11
CA LEU A 383 -16.89 8.86 4.43
C LEU A 383 -17.91 9.84 3.88
N GLU A 384 -17.59 11.13 4.02
CA GLU A 384 -18.37 12.23 3.46
C GLU A 384 -17.74 12.67 2.13
N GLU A 385 -18.53 12.67 1.06
CA GLU A 385 -18.18 13.18 -0.26
C GLU A 385 -19.02 14.41 -0.58
N VAL A 386 -18.43 15.41 -1.22
CA VAL A 386 -19.18 16.59 -1.68
C VAL A 386 -19.76 16.28 -3.05
N ASP A 387 -21.08 16.43 -3.20
CA ASP A 387 -21.79 16.18 -4.45
C ASP A 387 -21.34 17.17 -5.54
N ASN A 388 -20.90 16.62 -6.67
CA ASN A 388 -20.29 17.35 -7.76
C ASN A 388 -21.28 18.19 -8.58
N GLU A 389 -22.60 17.95 -8.45
CA GLU A 389 -23.61 18.67 -9.23
C GLU A 389 -24.00 20.02 -8.59
N ASP A 390 -24.11 20.08 -7.27
CA ASP A 390 -24.59 21.27 -6.55
C ASP A 390 -23.54 21.96 -5.66
N ASN A 391 -22.35 21.35 -5.46
CA ASN A 391 -21.27 21.83 -4.58
C ASN A 391 -21.73 22.19 -3.14
N LYS A 392 -22.87 21.63 -2.70
CA LYS A 392 -23.54 21.99 -1.45
C LYS A 392 -24.11 20.81 -0.67
N SER A 393 -24.43 19.69 -1.31
CA SER A 393 -24.87 18.47 -0.62
C SER A 393 -23.66 17.60 -0.26
N VAL A 394 -23.59 17.17 0.99
CA VAL A 394 -22.67 16.11 1.44
C VAL A 394 -23.40 14.78 1.26
N GLN A 395 -22.80 13.86 0.52
CA GLN A 395 -23.25 12.48 0.42
C GLN A 395 -22.37 11.58 1.29
N CYS A 396 -22.98 10.59 1.94
CA CYS A 396 -22.25 9.60 2.72
C CYS A 396 -22.07 8.31 1.95
N VAL A 397 -20.85 7.80 1.98
CA VAL A 397 -20.46 6.50 1.41
C VAL A 397 -19.77 5.64 2.47
N ILE A 398 -19.82 4.32 2.29
CA ILE A 398 -19.18 3.37 3.20
C ILE A 398 -17.70 3.26 2.80
N GLY A 399 -16.79 3.50 3.74
CA GLY A 399 -15.35 3.36 3.58
C GLY A 399 -14.83 1.91 3.57
N ILE A 400 -15.72 0.96 3.27
CA ILE A 400 -15.49 -0.48 3.22
C ILE A 400 -15.96 -0.98 1.87
N MET A 401 -15.13 -1.72 1.14
CA MET A 401 -15.49 -2.31 -0.15
C MET A 401 -15.05 -3.77 -0.27
N SER A 402 -15.71 -4.51 -1.14
CA SER A 402 -15.29 -5.87 -1.49
C SER A 402 -14.12 -5.86 -2.47
N LEU A 403 -13.10 -6.68 -2.22
CA LEU A 403 -11.97 -6.91 -3.12
C LEU A 403 -11.50 -8.35 -3.00
N ASP A 404 -11.57 -9.11 -4.09
CA ASP A 404 -11.09 -10.49 -4.14
C ASP A 404 -9.65 -10.55 -4.68
N VAL A 405 -8.70 -10.63 -3.75
CA VAL A 405 -7.29 -10.84 -4.09
C VAL A 405 -7.04 -12.33 -4.39
N PRO A 406 -6.52 -12.70 -5.58
CA PRO A 406 -6.28 -14.10 -5.92
C PRO A 406 -5.09 -14.69 -5.15
N ALA A 407 -5.04 -16.02 -5.09
CA ALA A 407 -3.87 -16.75 -4.62
C ALA A 407 -2.62 -16.41 -5.47
N PRO A 408 -1.40 -16.44 -4.92
CA PRO A 408 -1.04 -16.86 -3.55
C PRO A 408 -1.20 -15.77 -2.48
N ARG A 409 -1.49 -14.53 -2.89
CA ARG A 409 -1.49 -13.36 -1.99
C ARG A 409 -2.79 -13.23 -1.18
N GLY A 410 -3.93 -13.61 -1.75
CA GLY A 410 -5.21 -13.66 -1.05
C GLY A 410 -5.74 -15.09 -0.80
N PRO A 411 -6.92 -15.22 -0.18
CA PRO A 411 -7.80 -14.14 0.28
C PRO A 411 -7.18 -13.37 1.47
N ILE A 412 -7.37 -12.06 1.50
CA ILE A 412 -6.78 -11.16 2.50
C ILE A 412 -7.69 -9.94 2.70
N PHE A 413 -7.66 -9.36 3.89
CA PHE A 413 -8.23 -8.04 4.16
C PHE A 413 -7.17 -6.97 3.97
N ILE A 414 -7.54 -5.80 3.47
CA ILE A 414 -6.63 -4.66 3.38
C ILE A 414 -7.17 -3.56 4.28
N PHE A 415 -6.41 -3.17 5.29
CA PHE A 415 -6.74 -2.10 6.21
C PHE A 415 -6.03 -0.84 5.73
N GLY A 416 -6.74 -0.09 4.89
CA GLY A 416 -6.27 1.15 4.27
C GLY A 416 -6.28 2.37 5.20
N ASN A 417 -6.20 3.55 4.59
CA ASN A 417 -6.17 4.84 5.26
C ASN A 417 -7.41 5.10 6.14
N VAL A 418 -8.59 4.56 5.79
CA VAL A 418 -9.77 4.56 6.69
C VAL A 418 -9.45 3.94 8.04
N PHE A 419 -8.71 2.83 8.04
CA PHE A 419 -8.33 2.16 9.28
C PHE A 419 -7.23 2.91 10.04
N ILE A 420 -6.20 3.34 9.29
CA ILE A 420 -5.02 4.04 9.83
C ILE A 420 -5.38 5.42 10.39
N ARG A 421 -6.45 6.05 9.89
CA ARG A 421 -7.03 7.29 10.46
C ARG A 421 -7.43 7.11 11.92
N LYS A 422 -8.10 6.01 12.25
CA LYS A 422 -8.51 5.71 13.63
C LYS A 422 -7.34 5.25 14.48
N TYR A 423 -6.43 4.47 13.89
CA TYR A 423 -5.29 3.89 14.59
C TYR A 423 -3.97 4.39 14.00
N TYR A 424 -3.34 5.34 14.68
CA TYR A 424 -1.98 5.76 14.38
C TYR A 424 -1.06 4.54 14.39
N THR A 425 -0.37 4.33 13.27
CA THR A 425 0.26 3.05 12.97
C THR A 425 1.78 3.19 12.99
N ILE A 426 2.46 2.23 13.62
CA ILE A 426 3.91 2.14 13.72
C ILE A 426 4.34 0.82 13.10
N PHE A 427 5.29 0.87 12.17
CA PHE A 427 5.85 -0.28 11.49
C PHE A 427 7.28 -0.50 11.98
N ASP A 428 7.52 -1.64 12.63
CA ASP A 428 8.84 -2.03 13.13
C ASP A 428 9.50 -3.03 12.19
N ILE A 429 10.52 -2.58 11.48
CA ILE A 429 11.24 -3.36 10.45
C ILE A 429 12.18 -4.37 11.10
N ASP A 430 12.75 -4.05 12.27
CA ASP A 430 13.70 -4.93 12.96
C ASP A 430 13.01 -6.15 13.53
N HIS A 431 11.87 -5.94 14.18
CA HIS A 431 11.13 -6.98 14.88
C HIS A 431 9.97 -7.55 14.07
N LYS A 432 9.65 -6.94 12.91
CA LYS A 432 8.51 -7.30 12.06
C LYS A 432 7.20 -7.26 12.84
N LEU A 433 6.93 -6.09 13.41
CA LEU A 433 5.73 -5.82 14.20
C LEU A 433 4.98 -4.63 13.59
N VAL A 434 3.67 -4.63 13.77
CA VAL A 434 2.83 -3.45 13.57
C VAL A 434 2.28 -3.02 14.93
N GLY A 435 2.54 -1.78 15.32
CA GLY A 435 1.99 -1.15 16.50
C GLY A 435 0.78 -0.30 16.12
N LEU A 436 -0.33 -0.48 16.84
CA LEU A 436 -1.54 0.31 16.66
C LEU A 436 -1.87 1.02 17.96
N ILE A 437 -2.20 2.31 17.88
CA ILE A 437 -2.66 3.11 19.01
C ILE A 437 -3.74 4.07 18.52
N GLU A 438 -4.73 4.37 19.37
CA GLU A 438 -5.78 5.33 19.01
C GLU A 438 -5.17 6.68 18.64
N ALA A 439 -5.52 7.18 17.45
CA ALA A 439 -4.99 8.42 16.91
C ALA A 439 -5.56 9.64 17.64
N ASN A 440 -4.70 10.58 18.01
CA ASN A 440 -5.10 11.89 18.51
C ASN A 440 -5.27 12.86 17.34
N HIS A 441 -6.45 13.45 17.21
CA HIS A 441 -6.77 14.47 16.20
C HIS A 441 -7.00 15.86 16.80
N ASN A 442 -6.79 16.03 18.11
CA ASN A 442 -7.11 17.25 18.87
C ASN A 442 -5.86 17.83 19.55
N PHE A 443 -4.79 18.09 18.80
CA PHE A 443 -3.52 18.60 19.33
C PHE A 443 -3.13 19.99 18.80
#